data_AF-A0A970HSN8-F1
#
_entry.id   AF-A0A970HSN8-F1
#
_cell.length_a   1.000
_cell.length_b   1.000
_cell.length_c   1.000
_cell.angle_alpha   90.00
_cell.angle_beta   90.00
_cell.angle_gamma   90.00
#
_symmetry.space_group_name_H-M   'P 1'
#
loop_
_entity.id
_entity.type
_entity.pdbx_description
1 polymer ?
#
loop_
_entity_poly.entity_id
_entity_poly.type
_entity_poly.pdbx_seq_one_letter_code
_entity_poly.pdbx_strand_id
1 'polypeptide(L)'
;ETHEALRKRAVAVFQKIRDAHPGGRILVVAHGALMASFLQAALGITERIRMENTACTLLRWDGSRWTCDLFVDASHLEDLEPPEELPIAGAE
;
A
#
# COMPACT_ATOMS: atom_id res chain seq x y z
N GLU A 1 7.81 -15.87 5.38
CA GLU A 1 8.82 -14.96 5.99
C GLU A 1 8.38 -14.59 7.40
N THR A 2 9.26 -14.08 8.26
CA THR A 2 8.87 -13.58 9.60
C THR A 2 8.34 -12.15 9.49
N HIS A 3 7.56 -11.70 10.49
CA HIS A 3 7.03 -10.33 10.55
C HIS A 3 8.16 -9.28 10.58
N GLU A 4 9.24 -9.55 11.32
CA GLU A 4 10.39 -8.67 11.39
C GLU A 4 11.12 -8.56 10.04
N ALA A 5 11.34 -9.69 9.36
CA ALA A 5 11.98 -9.71 8.05
C ALA A 5 11.15 -8.94 7.01
N LEU A 6 9.83 -9.14 7.01
CA LEU A 6 8.90 -8.40 6.17
C LEU A 6 8.97 -6.89 6.45
N ARG A 7 8.89 -6.48 7.72
CA ARG A 7 8.96 -5.06 8.11
C ARG A 7 10.28 -4.42 7.67
N LYS A 8 11.41 -5.07 7.91
CA LYS A 8 12.73 -4.59 7.50
C LYS A 8 12.82 -4.41 5.98
N ARG A 9 12.34 -5.39 5.22
CA ARG A 9 12.32 -5.34 3.75
C ARG A 9 11.38 -4.26 3.23
N ALA A 10 10.21 -4.09 3.83
CA ALA A 10 9.24 -3.07 3.48
C ALA A 10 9.84 -1.66 3.66
N VAL A 11 10.41 -1.36 4.84
CA VAL A 11 11.06 -0.06 5.08
C VAL A 11 12.19 0.20 4.09
N ALA A 12 13.07 -0.79 3.88
CA ALA A 12 14.21 -0.64 2.99
C ALA A 12 13.81 -0.33 1.53
N VAL A 13 12.78 -1.00 1.00
CA VAL A 13 12.37 -0.78 -0.39
C VAL A 13 11.74 0.60 -0.59
N PHE A 14 10.88 1.06 0.34
CA PHE A 14 10.26 2.39 0.23
C PHE A 14 11.29 3.51 0.41
N GLN A 15 12.28 3.37 1.30
CA GLN A 15 13.39 4.31 1.42
C GLN A 15 14.24 4.36 0.15
N LYS A 16 14.58 3.20 -0.42
CA LYS A 16 15.30 3.12 -1.70
C LYS A 16 14.53 3.82 -2.84
N ILE A 17 13.22 3.61 -2.92
CA ILE A 17 12.36 4.25 -3.93
C ILE A 17 12.37 5.77 -3.73
N ARG A 18 12.17 6.25 -2.50
CA ARG A 18 12.22 7.68 -2.16
C ARG A 18 13.56 8.31 -2.55
N ASP A 19 14.66 7.68 -2.16
CA ASP A 19 16.02 8.22 -2.35
C ASP A 19 16.41 8.27 -3.83
N ALA A 20 15.90 7.34 -4.64
CA ALA A 20 16.11 7.31 -6.08
C ALA A 20 15.27 8.35 -6.87
N HIS A 21 14.23 8.93 -6.26
CA HIS A 21 13.27 9.81 -6.93
C HIS A 21 12.97 11.07 -6.10
N PRO A 22 13.96 11.92 -5.81
CA PRO A 22 13.75 13.14 -5.04
C PRO A 22 12.77 14.08 -5.75
N GLY A 23 11.74 14.54 -5.03
CA GLY A 23 10.68 15.40 -5.57
C GLY A 23 9.71 14.71 -6.55
N GLY A 24 9.86 13.40 -6.76
CA GLY A 24 9.03 12.64 -7.69
C GLY A 24 7.67 12.26 -7.12
N ARG A 25 6.68 12.09 -8.02
CA ARG A 25 5.38 11.47 -7.72
C ARG A 25 5.39 10.04 -8.23
N ILE A 26 5.34 9.07 -7.32
CA ILE A 26 5.61 7.65 -7.62
C ILE A 26 4.35 6.83 -7.31
N LEU A 27 3.97 5.95 -8.23
CA LEU A 27 2.95 4.92 -7.98
C LEU A 27 3.64 3.61 -7.58
N VAL A 28 3.25 3.06 -6.43
CA VAL A 28 3.73 1.75 -5.96
C VAL A 28 2.53 0.82 -5.88
N VAL A 29 2.50 -0.20 -6.75
CA VAL A 29 1.52 -1.28 -6.70
C VAL A 29 2.15 -2.46 -5.97
N ALA A 30 1.54 -2.89 -4.87
CA ALA A 30 2.09 -3.91 -4.00
C ALA A 30 0.99 -4.70 -3.28
N HIS A 31 1.40 -5.55 -2.34
CA HIS A 31 0.50 -6.38 -1.56
C HIS A 31 0.28 -5.82 -0.15
N GLY A 32 -0.90 -6.10 0.41
CA GLY A 32 -1.34 -5.53 1.68
C GLY A 32 -0.38 -5.76 2.85
N ALA A 33 0.20 -6.95 2.99
CA ALA A 33 1.11 -7.25 4.11
C ALA A 33 2.38 -6.38 4.09
N LEU A 34 2.96 -6.16 2.90
CA LEU A 34 4.13 -5.30 2.71
C LEU A 34 3.78 -3.84 2.98
N MET A 35 2.68 -3.35 2.40
CA MET A 35 2.23 -1.98 2.56
C MET A 35 1.88 -1.67 4.02
N ALA A 36 1.08 -2.53 4.68
CA ALA A 36 0.73 -2.38 6.09
C ALA A 36 1.98 -2.33 6.98
N SER A 37 2.95 -3.23 6.75
CA SER A 37 4.20 -3.27 7.53
C SER A 37 5.01 -1.97 7.38
N PHE A 38 5.04 -1.40 6.18
CA PHE A 38 5.68 -0.11 5.95
C PHE A 38 4.91 1.04 6.61
N LEU A 39 3.59 1.11 6.43
CA LEU A 39 2.75 2.17 6.99
C LEU A 39 2.82 2.21 8.53
N GLN A 40 2.77 1.04 9.18
CA GLN A 40 2.97 0.93 10.63
C GLN A 40 4.31 1.49 11.06
N ALA A 41 5.39 1.16 10.35
CA ALA A 41 6.72 1.67 10.67
C ALA A 41 6.88 3.17 10.38
N ALA A 42 6.32 3.67 9.27
CA ALA A 42 6.47 5.04 8.81
C ALA A 42 5.63 6.04 9.60
N LEU A 43 4.44 5.63 10.03
CA LEU A 43 3.46 6.47 10.72
C LEU A 43 3.35 6.18 12.22
N GLY A 44 4.06 5.18 12.73
CA GLY A 44 4.02 4.79 14.15
C GLY A 44 2.72 4.11 14.57
N ILE A 45 1.99 3.51 13.63
CA ILE A 45 0.72 2.81 13.91
C ILE A 45 1.04 1.46 14.55
N THR A 46 0.41 1.16 15.69
CA THR A 46 0.64 -0.08 16.45
C THR A 46 -0.42 -1.14 16.17
N GLU A 47 -1.59 -0.68 15.75
CA GLU A 47 -2.76 -1.47 15.43
C GLU A 47 -2.60 -2.15 14.08
N ARG A 48 -3.27 -3.29 13.92
CA ARG A 48 -3.28 -4.00 12.64
C ARG A 48 -4.04 -3.18 11.61
N ILE A 49 -3.38 -2.89 10.48
CA ILE A 49 -4.01 -2.26 9.32
C ILE A 49 -4.67 -3.35 8.46
N ARG A 50 -5.96 -3.21 8.17
CA ARG A 50 -6.66 -4.02 7.17
C ARG A 50 -6.53 -3.31 5.82
N MET A 51 -5.84 -3.94 4.88
CA MET A 51 -5.69 -3.42 3.52
C MET A 51 -6.80 -4.01 2.64
N GLU A 52 -7.65 -3.15 2.07
CA GLU A 52 -8.59 -3.55 1.03
C GLU A 52 -7.87 -3.67 -0.31
N ASN A 53 -8.36 -4.54 -1.20
CA ASN A 53 -7.83 -4.64 -2.54
C ASN A 53 -8.04 -3.31 -3.27
N THR A 54 -7.07 -2.95 -4.11
CA THR A 54 -7.05 -1.70 -4.89
C THR A 54 -7.16 -0.41 -4.08
N ALA A 55 -7.19 -0.47 -2.74
CA ALA A 55 -7.17 0.70 -1.89
C ALA A 55 -5.91 1.53 -2.10
N CYS A 56 -6.09 2.84 -2.15
CA CYS A 56 -5.03 3.81 -2.38
C CYS A 56 -4.57 4.40 -1.04
N THR A 57 -3.26 4.66 -0.94
CA THR A 57 -2.67 5.39 0.19
C THR A 57 -1.71 6.43 -0.37
N LEU A 58 -1.93 7.70 -0.01
CA LEU A 58 -1.12 8.82 -0.47
C LEU A 58 -0.20 9.26 0.65
N LEU A 59 1.09 8.98 0.48
CA LEU A 59 2.14 9.39 1.40
C LEU A 59 2.95 10.54 0.81
N ARG A 60 3.40 11.43 1.69
CA ARG A 60 4.31 12.53 1.36
C ARG A 60 5.51 12.51 2.29
N TRP A 61 6.69 12.72 1.73
CA TRP A 61 7.92 12.90 2.50
C TRP A 61 8.23 14.39 2.60
N ASP A 62 8.36 14.93 3.81
CA ASP A 62 8.62 16.36 4.05
C ASP A 62 10.11 16.72 4.18
N GLY A 63 11.00 15.75 3.97
CA GLY A 63 12.43 15.87 4.22
C GLY A 63 12.88 15.19 5.51
N SER A 64 11.96 14.96 6.46
CA SER A 64 12.25 14.39 7.77
C SER A 64 11.38 13.19 8.15
N ARG A 65 10.11 13.21 7.74
CA ARG A 65 9.11 12.20 8.10
C ARG A 65 8.11 11.99 6.97
N TRP A 66 7.38 10.89 7.09
CA TRP A 66 6.22 10.61 6.25
C TRP A 66 4.97 11.26 6.85
N THR A 67 4.17 11.89 6.01
CA THR A 67 2.78 12.26 6.29
C THR A 67 1.85 11.47 5.37
N CYS A 68 0.61 11.29 5.79
CA CYS A 68 -0.40 10.53 5.06
C CYS A 68 -1.60 11.43 4.77
N ASP A 69 -1.88 11.66 3.49
CA ASP A 69 -2.98 12.51 3.04
C ASP A 69 -4.25 11.69 2.74
N LEU A 70 -4.07 10.42 2.40
CA LEU A 70 -5.14 9.45 2.10
C LEU A 70 -4.71 8.09 2.63
N PHE A 71 -5.56 7.42 3.40
CA PHE A 71 -5.19 6.18 4.10
C PHE A 71 -6.14 5.05 3.76
N VAL A 72 -5.62 4.02 3.08
CA VAL A 72 -6.34 2.79 2.70
C VAL A 72 -7.75 3.08 2.14
N ASP A 73 -7.82 4.03 1.21
CA ASP A 73 -9.07 4.49 0.63
C ASP A 73 -9.45 3.64 -0.59
N ALA A 74 -10.61 3.00 -0.52
CA ALA A 74 -11.20 2.23 -1.60
C ALA A 74 -12.53 2.84 -2.09
N SER A 75 -12.84 4.09 -1.70
CA SER A 75 -14.12 4.74 -2.04
C SER A 75 -14.40 4.82 -3.54
N HIS A 76 -13.35 4.88 -4.38
CA HIS A 76 -13.47 4.81 -5.84
C HIS A 76 -14.08 3.49 -6.38
N LEU A 77 -14.21 2.47 -5.53
CA LEU A 77 -14.85 1.18 -5.87
C LEU A 77 -16.34 1.15 -5.53
N GLU A 78 -16.85 2.10 -4.72
CA GLU A 78 -18.24 2.08 -4.24
C GLU A 78 -19.26 2.19 -5.38
N ASP A 79 -18.88 2.85 -6.47
CA ASP A 79 -19.70 3.03 -7.67
C ASP A 79 -19.46 1.96 -8.74
N LEU A 80 -18.62 0.95 -8.49
CA LEU A 80 -18.39 -0.12 -9.45
C LEU A 80 -19.59 -1.05 -9.48
N GLU A 81 -20.22 -1.16 -10.65
CA GLU A 81 -21.16 -2.24 -10.89
C GLU A 81 -20.44 -3.59 -10.70
N PRO A 82 -21.09 -4.57 -10.06
CA PRO A 82 -20.51 -5.89 -9.93
C PRO A 82 -20.16 -6.43 -11.33
N PRO A 83 -18.99 -7.07 -11.50
CA PRO A 83 -18.61 -7.59 -12.79
C PRO A 83 -19.71 -8.53 -13.29
N GLU A 84 -20.10 -8.35 -14.56
CA GLU A 84 -20.86 -9.35 -15.31
C GLU A 84 -20.14 -10.69 -15.12
N GLU A 85 -20.86 -11.75 -14.71
CA GLU A 85 -20.25 -13.03 -14.31
C GLU A 85 -19.17 -13.45 -15.32
N LEU A 86 -17.91 -13.41 -14.91
CA LEU A 86 -16.83 -13.84 -15.77
C LEU A 86 -17.03 -15.33 -16.03
N PRO A 87 -16.99 -15.79 -17.30
CA PRO A 87 -17.16 -17.20 -17.60
C PRO A 87 -16.15 -18.02 -16.81
N ILE A 88 -16.66 -19.00 -16.06
CA ILE A 88 -15.84 -19.91 -15.28
C ILE A 88 -14.95 -20.67 -16.26
N ALA A 89 -13.67 -20.36 -16.28
CA ALA A 89 -12.70 -21.11 -17.08
C ALA A 89 -12.66 -22.56 -16.57
N GLY A 90 -13.21 -23.50 -17.37
CA GLY A 90 -13.18 -24.93 -17.08
C GLY A 90 -14.53 -25.64 -16.94
N ALA A 91 -15.64 -25.04 -17.37
CA ALA A 91 -16.89 -25.78 -17.60
C ALA A 91 -16.88 -26.41 -19.01
N GLU A 92 -16.13 -27.49 -19.18
CA GLU A 92 -16.36 -28.52 -20.21
C GLU A 92 -16.48 -29.89 -19.54
#